data_AF-A0A266QAF0-F1
#
_entry.id   AF-A0A266QAF0-F1
#
_cell.length_a   1.000
_cell.length_b   1.000
_cell.length_c   1.000
_cell.angle_alpha   90.00
_cell.angle_beta   90.00
_cell.angle_gamma   90.00
#
_symmetry.space_group_name_H-M   'P 1'
#
loop_
_entity.id
_entity.type
_entity.pdbx_description
1 polymer ?
#
loop_
_entity_poly.entity_id
_entity_poly.type
_entity_poly.pdbx_seq_one_letter_code
_entity_poly.pdbx_strand_id
1 'polypeptide(L)'
;MYSLSTLIISGLVCLLAGGGIAAFILYTFRAPLLGRDLEQRLHQAETTLQSYQRDVAEHFAQTSQLVNNLTQSYRDVHEHLANGALKLATPAISRQILDSANNGLGGDTKSYISGQHIEPPRDWAPKTPGTKGTLSEDYGLRDDHTDSSPLPTESADDYDFDGKANRY
;
A
#
# COMPACT_ATOMS: atom_id res chain seq x y z
N MET A 1 -22.23 10.60 86.85
CA MET A 1 -21.68 9.31 86.37
C MET A 1 -22.20 9.12 84.95
N TYR A 2 -21.33 9.04 83.95
CA TYR A 2 -21.77 8.88 82.55
C TYR A 2 -22.25 7.43 82.33
N SER A 3 -23.40 7.27 81.66
CA SER A 3 -23.98 5.95 81.40
C SER A 3 -23.26 5.29 80.22
N LEU A 4 -22.98 3.99 80.31
CA LEU A 4 -22.31 3.19 79.27
C LEU A 4 -22.99 3.35 77.88
N SER A 5 -24.30 3.50 77.86
CA SER A 5 -25.08 3.76 76.64
C SER A 5 -24.67 5.06 75.93
N THR A 6 -24.35 6.13 76.67
CA THR A 6 -23.97 7.42 76.11
C THR A 6 -22.59 7.38 75.43
N LEU A 7 -21.66 6.61 75.98
CA LEU A 7 -20.33 6.42 75.38
C LEU A 7 -20.43 5.65 74.06
N ILE A 8 -21.23 4.58 74.01
CA ILE A 8 -21.43 3.78 72.79
C ILE A 8 -22.05 4.61 71.67
N ILE A 9 -23.09 5.39 71.96
CA ILE A 9 -23.77 6.22 70.97
C ILE A 9 -22.80 7.30 70.43
N SER A 10 -22.03 7.95 71.30
CA SER A 10 -21.06 8.97 70.87
C SER A 10 -19.96 8.40 69.97
N GLY A 11 -19.46 7.19 70.29
CA GLY A 11 -18.45 6.50 69.48
C GLY A 11 -18.99 6.12 68.11
N LEU A 12 -20.23 5.63 68.04
CA LEU A 12 -20.88 5.26 66.78
C LEU A 12 -21.14 6.49 65.89
N VAL A 13 -21.59 7.60 66.48
CA VAL A 13 -21.77 8.87 65.76
C VAL A 13 -20.42 9.39 65.25
N CYS A 14 -19.37 9.36 66.07
CA CYS A 14 -18.03 9.79 65.66
C CYS A 14 -17.45 8.91 64.56
N LEU A 15 -17.69 7.60 64.60
CA LEU A 15 -17.22 6.66 63.58
C LEU A 15 -17.97 6.85 62.26
N LEU A 16 -19.29 7.05 62.30
CA LEU A 16 -20.08 7.33 61.10
C LEU A 16 -19.71 8.69 60.48
N ALA A 17 -19.56 9.73 61.30
CA ALA A 17 -19.15 11.04 60.84
C ALA A 17 -17.72 11.02 60.29
N GLY A 18 -16.77 10.48 61.06
CA GLY A 18 -15.36 10.38 60.65
C GLY A 18 -15.16 9.48 59.43
N GLY A 19 -15.83 8.32 59.39
CA GLY A 19 -15.80 7.39 58.26
C GLY A 19 -16.43 7.99 57.01
N GLY A 20 -17.54 8.70 57.15
CA GLY A 20 -18.19 9.42 56.04
C GLY A 20 -17.28 10.51 55.46
N ILE A 21 -16.66 11.32 56.31
CA ILE A 21 -15.72 12.36 55.90
C ILE A 21 -14.47 11.75 55.25
N ALA A 22 -13.91 10.70 55.83
CA ALA A 22 -12.74 10.01 55.27
C ALA A 22 -13.04 9.38 53.90
N ALA A 23 -14.20 8.73 53.75
CA ALA A 23 -14.64 8.18 52.47
C ALA A 23 -14.88 9.28 51.43
N PHE A 24 -15.49 10.40 51.83
CA PHE A 24 -15.72 11.55 50.96
C PHE A 24 -14.42 12.18 50.46
N ILE A 25 -13.44 12.35 51.34
CA ILE A 25 -12.10 12.82 50.96
C ILE A 25 -11.45 11.82 50.00
N LEU A 26 -11.43 10.53 50.30
CA LEU A 26 -10.82 9.54 49.41
C LEU A 26 -11.49 9.46 48.03
N TYR A 27 -12.81 9.62 47.96
CA TYR A 27 -13.56 9.61 46.70
C TYR A 27 -13.24 10.86 45.86
N THR A 28 -13.23 12.04 46.47
CA THR A 28 -12.95 13.31 45.78
C THR A 28 -11.51 13.40 45.27
N PHE A 29 -10.54 12.83 46.01
CA PHE A 29 -9.15 12.77 45.57
C PHE A 29 -8.90 11.75 44.44
N ARG A 30 -9.77 10.74 44.23
CA ARG A 30 -9.62 9.76 43.13
C ARG A 30 -10.22 10.21 41.79
N ALA A 31 -11.28 11.01 41.82
CA ALA A 31 -11.92 11.56 40.62
C ALA A 31 -10.96 12.28 39.63
N PRO A 32 -10.01 13.14 40.06
CA PRO A 32 -9.12 13.85 39.13
C PRO A 32 -8.13 12.93 38.39
N LEU A 33 -7.86 11.72 38.90
CA LEU A 33 -6.96 10.77 38.22
C LEU A 33 -7.60 10.19 36.95
N LEU A 34 -8.88 9.80 37.01
CA LEU A 34 -9.59 9.29 35.84
C LEU A 34 -9.84 10.37 34.77
N GLY A 35 -10.08 11.62 35.20
CA GLY A 35 -10.26 12.74 34.27
C GLY A 35 -9.00 13.04 33.45
N ARG A 36 -7.82 12.99 34.08
CA ARG A 36 -6.54 13.23 33.41
C ARG A 36 -6.23 12.18 32.35
N ASP A 37 -6.50 10.90 32.62
CA ASP A 37 -6.29 9.83 31.63
C ASP A 37 -7.19 10.01 30.40
N LEU A 38 -8.43 10.44 30.60
CA LEU A 38 -9.37 10.67 29.51
C LEU A 38 -8.97 11.88 28.67
N GLU A 39 -8.57 12.98 29.31
CA GLU A 39 -8.04 14.17 28.65
C GLU A 39 -6.77 13.86 27.86
N GLN A 40 -5.85 13.09 28.45
CA GLN A 40 -4.63 12.67 27.77
C GLN A 40 -4.91 11.79 26.55
N ARG A 41 -5.89 10.87 26.64
CA ARG A 41 -6.31 10.05 25.50
C ARG A 41 -6.92 10.87 24.38
N LEU A 42 -7.75 11.87 24.72
CA LEU A 42 -8.31 12.81 23.74
C LEU A 42 -7.21 13.60 23.05
N HIS A 43 -6.30 14.19 23.83
CA HIS A 43 -5.18 14.95 23.29
C HIS A 43 -4.28 14.05 22.41
N GLN A 44 -4.01 12.82 22.83
CA GLN A 44 -3.22 11.87 22.05
C GLN A 44 -3.93 11.54 20.73
N ALA A 45 -5.23 11.23 20.75
CA ALA A 45 -6.01 10.96 19.55
C ALA A 45 -6.00 12.16 18.58
N GLU A 46 -6.22 13.37 19.08
CA GLU A 46 -6.19 14.60 18.28
C GLU A 46 -4.82 14.82 17.63
N THR A 47 -3.73 14.66 18.40
CA THR A 47 -2.37 14.79 17.86
C THR A 47 -2.07 13.74 16.78
N THR A 48 -2.53 12.49 16.95
CA THR A 48 -2.34 11.44 15.94
C THR A 48 -3.13 11.69 14.66
N LEU A 49 -4.33 12.26 14.77
CA LEU A 49 -5.12 12.65 13.60
C LEU A 49 -4.44 13.81 12.87
N GLN A 50 -3.95 14.80 13.60
CA GLN A 50 -3.25 15.93 13.00
C GLN A 50 -1.95 15.50 12.30
N SER A 51 -1.17 14.60 12.90
CA SER A 51 0.04 14.07 12.26
C SER A 51 -0.31 13.27 11.00
N TYR A 52 -1.33 12.41 11.06
CA TYR A 52 -1.78 11.65 9.90
C TYR A 52 -2.24 12.56 8.75
N GLN A 53 -3.02 13.61 9.05
CA GLN A 53 -3.45 14.58 8.04
C GLN A 53 -2.26 15.30 7.39
N ARG A 54 -1.25 15.66 8.19
CA ARG A 54 -0.01 16.27 7.69
C ARG A 54 0.76 15.30 6.79
N ASP A 55 0.91 14.04 7.19
CA ASP A 55 1.66 13.04 6.42
C ASP A 55 0.98 12.75 5.08
N VAL A 56 -0.35 12.67 5.06
CA VAL A 56 -1.14 12.52 3.84
C VAL A 56 -0.97 13.73 2.92
N ALA A 57 -1.04 14.94 3.47
CA ALA A 57 -0.85 16.17 2.68
C ALA A 57 0.56 16.24 2.07
N GLU A 58 1.59 15.89 2.85
CA GLU A 58 2.97 15.83 2.38
C GLU A 58 3.14 14.76 1.29
N HIS A 59 2.55 13.57 1.46
CA HIS A 59 2.60 12.52 0.45
C HIS A 59 1.97 12.96 -0.87
N PHE A 60 0.77 13.56 -0.84
CA PHE A 60 0.13 14.09 -2.04
C PHE A 60 0.91 15.24 -2.67
N ALA A 61 1.55 16.10 -1.88
CA ALA A 61 2.44 17.14 -2.40
C ALA A 61 3.62 16.52 -3.16
N GLN A 62 4.31 15.55 -2.56
CA GLN A 62 5.42 14.84 -3.20
C GLN A 62 4.97 14.07 -4.45
N THR A 63 3.83 13.37 -4.40
CA THR A 63 3.27 12.67 -5.56
C THR A 63 2.95 13.66 -6.69
N SER A 64 2.38 14.83 -6.37
CA SER A 64 2.08 15.84 -7.40
C SER A 64 3.33 16.34 -8.11
N GLN A 65 4.43 16.52 -7.37
CA GLN A 65 5.72 16.88 -7.94
C GLN A 65 6.27 15.76 -8.85
N LEU A 66 6.18 14.51 -8.42
CA LEU A 66 6.65 13.37 -9.19
C LEU A 66 5.84 13.18 -10.49
N VAL A 67 4.52 13.33 -10.43
CA VAL A 67 3.62 13.28 -11.60
C VAL A 67 3.92 14.42 -12.57
N ASN A 68 4.21 15.63 -12.06
CA ASN A 68 4.61 16.74 -12.90
C ASN A 68 5.95 16.46 -13.62
N ASN A 69 6.94 15.92 -12.90
CA ASN A 69 8.22 15.50 -13.49
C ASN A 69 8.02 14.42 -14.56
N LEU A 70 7.18 13.42 -14.31
CA LEU A 70 6.83 12.40 -15.29
C LEU A 70 6.18 13.02 -16.55
N THR A 71 5.26 13.97 -16.36
CA THR A 71 4.60 14.68 -17.47
C THR A 71 5.61 15.46 -18.30
N GLN A 72 6.58 16.10 -17.65
CA GLN A 72 7.67 16.80 -18.33
C GLN A 72 8.54 15.82 -19.13
N SER A 73 8.99 14.73 -18.51
CA SER A 73 9.78 13.69 -19.21
C SER A 73 9.03 13.06 -20.38
N TYR A 74 7.70 12.86 -20.25
CA TYR A 74 6.87 12.39 -21.35
C TYR A 74 6.86 13.36 -22.54
N ARG A 75 6.75 14.67 -22.28
CA ARG A 75 6.83 15.71 -23.32
C ARG A 75 8.21 15.71 -23.99
N ASP A 76 9.29 15.64 -23.21
CA ASP A 76 10.65 15.61 -23.72
C ASP A 76 10.89 14.41 -24.63
N VAL A 77 10.41 13.22 -24.24
CA VAL A 77 10.47 12.01 -25.08
C VAL A 77 9.68 12.20 -26.36
N HIS A 78 8.47 12.76 -26.29
CA HIS A 78 7.66 13.03 -27.49
C HIS A 78 8.34 14.01 -28.44
N GLU A 79 8.94 15.07 -27.91
CA GLU A 79 9.68 16.04 -28.71
C GLU A 79 10.94 15.43 -29.31
N HIS A 80 11.65 14.57 -28.57
CA HIS A 80 12.79 13.82 -29.09
C HIS A 80 12.38 12.89 -30.25
N LEU A 81 11.24 12.21 -30.14
CA LEU A 81 10.72 11.36 -31.21
C LEU A 81 10.29 12.17 -32.43
N ALA A 82 9.63 13.32 -32.24
CA ALA A 82 9.24 14.20 -33.33
C ALA A 82 10.47 14.75 -34.08
N ASN A 83 11.46 15.24 -33.33
CA ASN A 83 12.72 15.72 -33.90
C ASN A 83 13.53 14.61 -34.59
N GLY A 84 13.56 13.41 -33.98
CA GLY A 84 14.18 12.22 -34.55
C GLY A 84 13.52 11.79 -35.86
N ALA A 85 12.19 11.76 -35.90
CA ALA A 85 11.43 11.48 -37.12
C ALA A 85 11.72 12.52 -38.20
N LEU A 86 11.75 13.82 -37.86
CA LEU A 86 12.06 14.88 -38.82
C LEU A 86 13.49 14.73 -39.40
N LYS A 87 14.46 14.45 -38.52
CA LYS A 87 15.87 14.26 -38.91
C LYS A 87 16.05 13.01 -39.78
N LEU A 88 15.40 11.89 -39.44
CA LEU A 88 15.53 10.63 -40.17
C LEU A 88 14.71 10.61 -41.47
N ALA A 89 13.58 11.33 -41.52
CA ALA A 89 12.74 11.47 -42.71
C ALA A 89 13.21 12.58 -43.67
N THR A 90 14.41 13.13 -43.46
CA THR A 90 14.96 14.17 -44.34
C THR A 90 15.12 13.63 -45.76
N PRO A 91 14.74 14.38 -46.82
CA PRO A 91 14.85 13.95 -48.22
C PRO A 91 16.24 13.47 -48.65
N ALA A 92 17.30 13.98 -48.00
CA ALA A 92 18.67 13.56 -48.25
C ALA A 92 18.96 12.14 -47.75
N ILE A 93 18.43 11.76 -46.58
CA ILE A 93 18.59 10.41 -46.02
C ILE A 93 17.70 9.42 -46.74
N SER A 94 16.48 9.80 -47.10
CA SER A 94 15.61 8.94 -47.92
C SER A 94 16.22 8.69 -49.30
N ARG A 95 16.84 9.70 -49.94
CA ARG A 95 17.63 9.51 -51.17
C ARG A 95 18.85 8.62 -50.94
N GLN A 96 19.59 8.80 -49.85
CA GLN A 96 20.73 7.94 -49.52
C GLN A 96 20.33 6.48 -49.28
N ILE A 97 19.20 6.22 -48.62
CA ILE A 97 18.62 4.88 -48.45
C ILE A 97 18.20 4.33 -49.82
N LEU A 98 17.56 5.13 -50.67
CA LEU A 98 17.14 4.71 -52.01
C LEU A 98 18.35 4.38 -52.91
N ASP A 99 19.40 5.20 -52.87
CA ASP A 99 20.65 4.96 -53.60
C ASP A 99 21.38 3.71 -53.07
N SER A 100 21.39 3.50 -51.75
CA SER A 100 21.97 2.30 -51.13
C SER A 100 21.16 1.04 -51.45
N ALA A 101 19.83 1.14 -51.49
CA ALA A 101 18.94 0.05 -51.87
C ALA A 101 19.07 -0.30 -53.36
N ASN A 102 19.19 0.71 -54.22
CA ASN A 102 19.37 0.54 -55.65
C ASN A 102 20.76 -0.05 -56.00
N ASN A 103 21.78 0.22 -55.18
CA ASN A 103 23.14 -0.26 -55.41
C ASN A 103 23.48 -1.55 -54.63
N GLY A 104 22.55 -2.07 -53.82
CA GLY A 104 22.84 -3.11 -52.82
C GLY A 104 22.11 -4.45 -52.98
N LEU A 105 20.80 -4.50 -53.23
CA LEU A 105 20.03 -5.73 -53.02
C LEU A 105 18.82 -5.85 -53.98
N GLY A 106 19.02 -6.48 -55.12
CA GLY A 106 17.95 -7.11 -55.92
C GLY A 106 17.53 -8.48 -55.37
N GLY A 107 17.31 -8.60 -54.05
CA GLY A 107 17.07 -9.89 -53.40
C GLY A 107 16.03 -9.83 -52.28
N ASP A 108 14.89 -10.47 -52.53
CA ASP A 108 13.91 -11.02 -51.59
C ASP A 108 13.93 -10.52 -50.14
N THR A 109 13.06 -9.55 -49.83
CA THR A 109 12.59 -9.35 -48.45
C THR A 109 11.07 -9.57 -48.41
N LYS A 110 10.72 -10.85 -48.42
CA LYS A 110 9.38 -11.33 -48.06
C LYS A 110 9.02 -10.79 -46.67
N SER A 111 7.88 -10.11 -46.62
CA SER A 111 7.19 -9.63 -45.43
C SER A 111 7.26 -10.60 -44.24
N TYR A 112 8.03 -10.23 -43.21
CA TYR A 112 8.02 -10.85 -41.88
C TYR A 112 7.06 -10.14 -40.91
N ILE A 113 6.33 -9.11 -41.36
CA ILE A 113 5.39 -8.32 -40.53
C ILE A 113 3.95 -8.75 -40.82
N SER A 114 3.66 -10.04 -40.77
CA SER A 114 2.30 -10.55 -40.87
C SER A 114 2.22 -11.86 -40.10
N GLY A 115 1.89 -11.79 -38.80
CA GLY A 115 1.49 -13.01 -38.09
C GLY A 115 1.59 -13.05 -36.57
N GLN A 116 2.26 -12.11 -35.90
CA GLN A 116 2.19 -12.10 -34.44
C GLN A 116 1.02 -11.23 -33.98
N HIS A 117 -0.13 -11.89 -33.88
CA HIS A 117 -1.32 -11.39 -33.20
C HIS A 117 -1.01 -11.29 -31.69
N ILE A 118 -0.42 -10.17 -31.29
CA ILE A 118 -0.23 -9.82 -29.88
C ILE A 118 -1.59 -9.30 -29.40
N GLU A 119 -2.41 -10.19 -28.85
CA GLU A 119 -3.59 -9.77 -28.09
C GLU A 119 -3.18 -9.36 -26.68
N PRO A 120 -3.71 -8.23 -26.18
CA PRO A 120 -3.50 -7.85 -24.78
C PRO A 120 -4.09 -8.93 -23.86
N PRO A 121 -3.44 -9.21 -22.71
CA PRO A 121 -3.95 -10.18 -21.75
C PRO A 121 -5.40 -9.82 -21.36
N ARG A 122 -6.29 -10.79 -21.53
CA ARG A 122 -7.74 -10.62 -21.45
C ARG A 122 -8.28 -10.82 -20.03
N ASP A 123 -7.46 -10.52 -19.04
CA ASP A 123 -7.71 -10.82 -17.63
C ASP A 123 -8.75 -9.90 -16.97
N TRP A 124 -9.17 -8.85 -17.68
CA TRP A 124 -10.18 -7.87 -17.23
C TRP A 124 -11.58 -8.08 -17.83
N ALA A 125 -11.77 -9.05 -18.72
CA ALA A 125 -13.07 -9.26 -19.37
C ALA A 125 -14.07 -9.96 -18.43
N PRO A 126 -15.29 -9.42 -18.24
CA PRO A 126 -16.33 -10.08 -17.47
C PRO A 126 -16.65 -11.44 -18.10
N LYS A 127 -16.55 -12.50 -17.30
CA LYS A 127 -16.71 -13.88 -17.75
C LYS A 127 -18.15 -14.16 -18.15
N THR A 128 -18.33 -15.09 -19.08
CA THR A 128 -19.66 -15.59 -19.48
C THR A 128 -20.39 -16.20 -18.27
N PRO A 129 -21.73 -16.05 -18.18
CA PRO A 129 -22.50 -16.57 -17.05
C PRO A 129 -22.30 -18.09 -16.92
N GLY A 130 -21.77 -18.51 -15.76
CA GLY A 130 -21.44 -19.91 -15.46
C GLY A 130 -19.93 -20.20 -15.30
N THR A 131 -19.05 -19.28 -15.72
CA THR A 131 -17.58 -19.45 -15.57
C THR A 131 -17.07 -18.65 -14.38
N LYS A 132 -16.48 -19.32 -13.39
CA LYS A 132 -15.99 -18.70 -12.15
C LYS A 132 -14.67 -17.94 -12.36
N GLY A 133 -14.50 -16.88 -11.57
CA GLY A 133 -13.37 -15.95 -11.62
C GLY A 133 -12.04 -16.59 -11.21
N THR A 134 -10.91 -16.01 -11.63
CA THR A 134 -9.59 -16.28 -11.01
C THR A 134 -9.51 -15.78 -9.57
N LEU A 135 -10.47 -14.95 -9.15
CA LEU A 135 -10.68 -14.46 -7.79
C LEU A 135 -11.84 -15.17 -7.07
N SER A 136 -12.40 -16.26 -7.63
CA SER A 136 -13.43 -17.01 -6.91
C SER A 136 -12.78 -17.80 -5.78
N GLU A 137 -13.48 -17.91 -4.65
CA GLU A 137 -13.02 -18.61 -3.44
C GLU A 137 -12.72 -20.10 -3.65
N ASP A 138 -13.23 -20.67 -4.74
CA ASP A 138 -13.01 -22.05 -5.16
C ASP A 138 -11.95 -22.21 -6.28
N TYR A 139 -11.28 -21.12 -6.66
CA TYR A 139 -10.19 -21.17 -7.64
C TYR A 139 -9.03 -22.00 -7.10
N GLY A 140 -8.74 -23.13 -7.76
CA GLY A 140 -7.70 -24.08 -7.33
C GLY A 140 -8.16 -25.15 -6.33
N LEU A 141 -9.43 -25.17 -5.92
CA LEU A 141 -9.96 -26.15 -4.97
C LEU A 141 -10.69 -27.33 -5.65
N ARG A 142 -10.21 -27.79 -6.81
CA ARG A 142 -10.76 -28.98 -7.47
C ARG A 142 -10.16 -30.24 -6.85
N ASP A 143 -11.02 -31.09 -6.28
CA ASP A 143 -10.66 -32.39 -5.69
C ASP A 143 -10.34 -33.48 -6.74
N ASP A 144 -9.53 -33.16 -7.77
CA ASP A 144 -8.99 -34.19 -8.66
C ASP A 144 -7.59 -34.58 -8.19
N HIS A 145 -7.55 -35.69 -7.47
CA HIS A 145 -6.35 -36.39 -7.01
C HIS A 145 -5.63 -37.03 -8.21
N THR A 146 -4.83 -36.28 -8.98
CA THR A 146 -3.79 -36.90 -9.85
C THR A 146 -2.69 -35.91 -10.26
N ASP A 147 -1.46 -36.40 -10.13
CA ASP A 147 -0.19 -35.94 -10.68
C ASP A 147 0.51 -34.70 -10.08
N SER A 148 1.45 -35.06 -9.20
CA SER A 148 2.67 -34.36 -8.85
C SER A 148 3.34 -33.64 -10.04
N SER A 149 3.35 -32.31 -9.98
CA SER A 149 4.46 -31.51 -10.49
C SER A 149 5.00 -30.68 -9.32
N PRO A 150 6.30 -30.78 -8.99
CA PRO A 150 6.88 -29.87 -8.01
C PRO A 150 6.92 -28.49 -8.66
N LEU A 151 6.04 -27.59 -8.22
CA LEU A 151 6.19 -26.17 -8.48
C LEU A 151 7.43 -25.69 -7.72
N PRO A 152 8.35 -24.94 -8.35
CA PRO A 152 9.34 -24.17 -7.61
C PRO A 152 8.56 -23.19 -6.73
N THR A 153 8.49 -23.47 -5.44
CA THR A 153 7.97 -22.51 -4.46
C THR A 153 9.10 -21.52 -4.22
N GLU A 154 9.17 -20.51 -5.08
CA GLU A 154 9.96 -19.31 -4.82
C GLU A 154 9.27 -18.60 -3.65
N SER A 155 9.68 -18.97 -2.44
CA SER A 155 9.26 -18.37 -1.18
C SER A 155 10.36 -17.43 -0.72
N ALA A 156 9.97 -16.29 -0.15
CA ALA A 156 10.89 -15.21 0.24
C ALA A 156 11.91 -15.60 1.33
N ASP A 157 11.81 -16.83 1.85
CA ASP A 157 12.69 -17.38 2.88
C ASP A 157 13.94 -18.08 2.29
N ASP A 158 14.02 -18.28 0.96
CA ASP A 158 15.15 -18.96 0.30
C ASP A 158 16.33 -18.02 -0.05
N TYR A 159 16.22 -16.73 0.28
CA TYR A 159 17.33 -15.79 0.11
C TYR A 159 18.26 -15.82 1.33
N ASP A 160 19.21 -16.75 1.34
CA ASP A 160 20.38 -16.67 2.21
C ASP A 160 21.28 -15.52 1.74
N PHE A 161 21.31 -14.42 2.49
CA PHE A 161 22.07 -13.20 2.17
C PHE A 161 23.59 -13.38 2.37
N ASP A 162 24.06 -14.55 2.80
CA ASP A 162 25.49 -14.87 2.84
C ASP A 162 25.93 -15.56 1.53
N GLY A 163 26.58 -14.77 0.67
CA GLY A 163 26.91 -15.11 -0.71
C GLY A 163 27.80 -16.36 -0.89
N LYS A 164 27.19 -17.54 -0.89
CA LYS A 164 27.77 -18.75 -1.48
C LYS A 164 26.92 -19.24 -2.64
N ALA A 165 27.42 -18.93 -3.83
CA ALA A 165 26.91 -19.44 -5.09
C ALA A 165 27.01 -20.98 -5.12
N ASN A 166 25.87 -21.66 -5.08
CA ASN A 166 25.82 -23.09 -5.34
C ASN A 166 25.84 -23.29 -6.86
N ARG A 167 26.91 -23.90 -7.36
CA ARG A 167 26.98 -24.39 -8.74
C ARG A 167 26.18 -25.70 -8.87
N TYR A 168 25.40 -25.74 -9.94
CA TYR A 168 24.68 -26.86 -10.56
C TYR A 168 23.40 -27.33 -9.87
#